data_AF-A0AAV1D6X4-F1
#
_entry.id   AF-A0AAV1D6X4-F1
#
_cell.length_a   1.000
_cell.length_b   1.000
_cell.length_c   1.000
_cell.angle_alpha   90.00
_cell.angle_beta   90.00
_cell.angle_gamma   90.00
#
_symmetry.space_group_name_H-M   'P 1'
#
loop_
_entity.id
_entity.type
_entity.pdbx_description
1 polymer ?
#
loop_
_entity_poly.entity_id
_entity_poly.type
_entity_poly.pdbx_seq_one_letter_code
_entity_poly.pdbx_strand_id
1 'polypeptide(L)'
;MANFVKAETALNRAEGSINVGQKEEAFKGLHDLIASRKFKSWQNSLEKLMFLYVELCVDLGRGWCAKDGLKFLFEAYETVLEILKNNSRLEGIYAATARSAFQFCRQHNQATEFRRLCETIRSHLAIFVKYSEEQKDNRHWPDLSVPETLQFYLDTRFEQLNVATELHLWEEAFRSVEDIHGLMSMVGKTPKASLMVLALSVPPYGHHSHCEKEKNLKMASIIRFDVEQKSDSQELLSRGGLFAELESKGVISCVTHEVKDLYHLLEDDEFVPLDLAAKRKHQNFLEEKEDRKKEETQLLQKKLEERQEEEKNLQKLFKTEDHLERAKREEFRAAFEQRILVEATSHEREQQQEIELSRQRHAGDLEEKSRLVRMLENRNRYQERVVGHREAEFNRMRNERQDELNRLIQAPKKFLSYI
;
A
#
# COMPACT_ATOMS: atom_id res chain seq x y z
N MET A 1 -16.46 -5.91 14.25
CA MET A 1 -15.66 -4.78 13.74
C MET A 1 -14.52 -4.52 14.71
N ALA A 2 -13.28 -4.64 14.25
CA ALA A 2 -12.13 -4.37 15.11
C ALA A 2 -11.98 -2.85 15.30
N ASN A 3 -12.03 -2.39 16.56
CA ASN A 3 -11.84 -0.98 16.93
C ASN A 3 -10.34 -0.71 17.11
N PHE A 4 -9.65 -0.33 16.04
CA PHE A 4 -8.26 0.09 16.12
C PHE A 4 -8.15 1.59 16.42
N VAL A 5 -7.29 1.95 17.38
CA VAL A 5 -7.06 3.34 17.81
C VAL A 5 -5.83 3.96 17.14
N LYS A 6 -4.88 3.15 16.62
CA LYS A 6 -3.65 3.60 15.95
C LYS A 6 -3.28 2.68 14.77
N ALA A 7 -2.74 3.24 13.67
CA ALA A 7 -2.40 2.47 12.47
C ALA A 7 -1.27 1.45 12.71
N GLU A 8 -0.33 1.79 13.59
CA GLU A 8 0.77 0.91 13.99
C GLU A 8 0.29 -0.40 14.65
N THR A 9 -0.78 -0.33 15.45
CA THR A 9 -1.37 -1.52 16.07
C THR A 9 -2.08 -2.41 15.06
N ALA A 10 -2.69 -1.81 14.04
CA ALA A 10 -3.31 -2.55 12.94
C ALA A 10 -2.24 -3.22 12.06
N LEU A 11 -1.13 -2.52 11.77
CA LEU A 11 0.02 -3.05 11.04
C LEU A 11 0.61 -4.28 11.74
N ASN A 12 0.98 -4.15 13.03
CA ASN A 12 1.58 -5.26 13.79
C ASN A 12 0.66 -6.47 13.89
N ARG A 13 -0.67 -6.25 13.97
CA ARG A 13 -1.65 -7.33 14.01
C ARG A 13 -1.80 -8.03 12.65
N ALA A 14 -1.76 -7.26 11.57
CA ALA A 14 -1.79 -7.82 10.22
C ALA A 14 -0.52 -8.65 9.95
N GLU A 15 0.66 -8.13 10.28
CA GLU A 15 1.94 -8.86 10.20
C GLU A 15 1.92 -10.15 11.03
N GLY A 16 1.42 -10.09 12.27
CA GLY A 16 1.24 -11.28 13.11
C GLY A 16 0.29 -12.31 12.50
N SER A 17 -0.79 -11.87 11.86
CA SER A 17 -1.75 -12.77 11.20
C SER A 17 -1.17 -13.39 9.92
N ILE A 18 -0.33 -12.65 9.19
CA ILE A 18 0.43 -13.15 8.05
C ILE A 18 1.42 -14.24 8.48
N ASN A 19 2.15 -14.03 9.58
CA ASN A 19 3.10 -15.00 10.11
C ASN A 19 2.44 -16.32 10.54
N VAL A 20 1.16 -16.29 10.91
CA VAL A 20 0.34 -17.48 11.25
C VAL A 20 -0.35 -18.08 10.02
N GLY A 21 -0.14 -17.50 8.82
CA GLY A 21 -0.71 -17.98 7.55
C GLY A 21 -2.14 -17.50 7.28
N GLN A 22 -2.72 -16.66 8.14
CA GLN A 22 -4.09 -16.15 8.02
C GLN A 22 -4.16 -14.85 7.21
N LYS A 23 -3.80 -14.94 5.92
CA LYS A 23 -3.77 -13.77 5.01
C LYS A 23 -5.14 -13.11 4.80
N GLU A 24 -6.22 -13.88 4.76
CA GLU A 24 -7.60 -13.34 4.58
C GLU A 24 -8.07 -12.52 5.79
N GLU A 25 -7.74 -12.94 7.02
CA GLU A 25 -8.11 -12.21 8.24
C GLU A 25 -7.28 -10.94 8.39
N ALA A 26 -5.99 -11.00 8.03
CA ALA A 26 -5.11 -9.83 7.93
C ALA A 26 -5.68 -8.81 6.94
N PHE A 27 -6.05 -9.26 5.74
CA PHE A 27 -6.65 -8.41 4.70
C PHE A 27 -7.96 -7.77 5.19
N LYS A 28 -8.87 -8.54 5.76
CA LYS A 28 -10.17 -8.03 6.24
C LYS A 28 -10.00 -6.97 7.33
N GLY A 29 -9.07 -7.19 8.27
CA GLY A 29 -8.75 -6.23 9.32
C GLY A 29 -8.20 -4.90 8.78
N LEU A 30 -7.36 -4.96 7.75
CA LEU A 30 -6.82 -3.77 7.07
C LEU A 30 -7.85 -3.09 6.18
N HIS A 31 -8.67 -3.85 5.45
CA HIS A 31 -9.73 -3.32 4.57
C HIS A 31 -10.78 -2.53 5.36
N ASP A 32 -11.26 -3.09 6.48
CA ASP A 32 -12.22 -2.42 7.37
C ASP A 32 -11.63 -1.12 7.94
N LEU A 33 -10.32 -1.09 8.22
CA LEU A 33 -9.60 0.09 8.72
C LEU A 33 -9.59 1.21 7.67
N ILE A 34 -9.19 0.89 6.44
CA ILE A 34 -9.11 1.83 5.31
C ILE A 34 -10.51 2.36 4.96
N ALA A 35 -11.51 1.48 4.88
CA ALA A 35 -12.89 1.83 4.54
C ALA A 35 -13.55 2.72 5.60
N SER A 36 -13.17 2.61 6.88
CA SER A 36 -13.82 3.29 7.99
C SER A 36 -13.72 4.83 7.98
N ARG A 37 -12.89 5.43 7.10
CA ARG A 37 -12.57 6.87 7.04
C ARG A 37 -12.05 7.50 8.35
N LYS A 38 -11.86 6.71 9.43
CA LYS A 38 -11.35 7.19 10.72
C LYS A 38 -9.83 7.48 10.69
N PHE A 39 -9.13 6.92 9.70
CA PHE A 39 -7.68 7.05 9.50
C PHE A 39 -7.32 8.01 8.35
N LYS A 40 -7.95 9.18 8.28
CA LYS A 40 -7.62 10.21 7.29
C LYS A 40 -6.44 11.11 7.69
N SER A 41 -6.08 11.15 8.97
CA SER A 41 -4.90 11.88 9.44
C SER A 41 -3.63 11.07 9.17
N TRP A 42 -2.62 11.72 8.61
CA TRP A 42 -1.38 11.06 8.23
C TRP A 42 -0.61 10.51 9.44
N GLN A 43 -0.06 9.32 9.27
CA GLN A 43 0.84 8.65 10.21
C GLN A 43 1.97 7.97 9.43
N ASN A 44 3.22 8.01 9.92
CA ASN A 44 4.37 7.35 9.27
C ASN A 44 4.17 5.84 9.04
N SER A 45 3.39 5.17 9.89
CA SER A 45 3.07 3.75 9.76
C SER A 45 2.00 3.45 8.71
N LEU A 46 1.30 4.47 8.19
CA LEU A 46 0.24 4.31 7.19
C LEU A 46 0.79 3.87 5.84
N GLU A 47 1.96 4.36 5.45
CA GLU A 47 2.62 3.98 4.19
C GLU A 47 2.96 2.48 4.18
N LYS A 48 3.62 1.99 5.23
CA LYS A 48 3.91 0.56 5.40
C LYS A 48 2.65 -0.28 5.44
N LEU A 49 1.60 0.21 6.11
CA LEU A 49 0.30 -0.46 6.18
C LEU A 49 -0.37 -0.53 4.81
N MET A 50 -0.28 0.52 3.99
CA MET A 50 -0.83 0.51 2.63
C MET A 50 -0.04 -0.40 1.70
N PHE A 51 1.29 -0.41 1.78
CA PHE A 51 2.09 -1.38 1.02
C PHE A 51 1.72 -2.82 1.39
N LEU A 52 1.62 -3.13 2.68
CA LEU A 52 1.18 -4.45 3.14
C LEU A 52 -0.25 -4.80 2.69
N TYR A 53 -1.16 -3.83 2.70
CA TYR A 53 -2.52 -4.01 2.21
C TYR A 53 -2.56 -4.28 0.70
N VAL A 54 -1.80 -3.54 -0.10
CA VAL A 54 -1.71 -3.76 -1.55
C VAL A 54 -1.04 -5.11 -1.86
N GLU A 55 0.03 -5.47 -1.16
CA GLU A 55 0.66 -6.79 -1.24
C GLU A 55 -0.35 -7.91 -0.93
N LEU A 56 -1.13 -7.78 0.15
CA LEU A 56 -2.20 -8.73 0.48
C LEU A 56 -3.31 -8.77 -0.57
N CYS A 57 -3.65 -7.64 -1.19
CA CYS A 57 -4.63 -7.61 -2.29
C CYS A 57 -4.13 -8.39 -3.51
N VAL A 58 -2.83 -8.29 -3.81
CA VAL A 58 -2.18 -9.02 -4.90
C VAL A 58 -2.11 -10.50 -4.56
N ASP A 59 -1.65 -10.86 -3.36
CA ASP A 59 -1.57 -12.24 -2.86
C ASP A 59 -2.92 -12.95 -2.84
N LEU A 60 -4.02 -12.22 -2.56
CA LEU A 60 -5.38 -12.76 -2.51
C LEU A 60 -6.15 -12.61 -3.84
N GLY A 61 -5.51 -12.11 -4.90
CA GLY A 61 -6.14 -11.93 -6.21
C GLY A 61 -7.27 -10.89 -6.24
N ARG A 62 -7.31 -9.96 -5.27
CA ARG A 62 -8.36 -8.93 -5.15
C ARG A 62 -7.98 -7.64 -5.86
N GLY A 63 -7.90 -7.69 -7.19
CA GLY A 63 -7.44 -6.57 -8.04
C GLY A 63 -8.25 -5.27 -7.90
N TRP A 64 -9.56 -5.35 -7.64
CA TRP A 64 -10.39 -4.17 -7.37
C TRP A 64 -10.01 -3.47 -6.04
N CYS A 65 -9.75 -4.26 -5.00
CA CYS A 65 -9.32 -3.76 -3.70
C CYS A 65 -7.91 -3.15 -3.75
N ALA A 66 -7.03 -3.69 -4.60
CA ALA A 66 -5.70 -3.12 -4.86
C ALA A 66 -5.81 -1.74 -5.53
N LYS A 67 -6.68 -1.59 -6.54
CA LYS A 67 -6.91 -0.30 -7.21
C LYS A 67 -7.46 0.75 -6.26
N ASP A 68 -8.43 0.39 -5.43
CA ASP A 68 -8.98 1.28 -4.40
C ASP A 68 -7.94 1.61 -3.31
N GLY A 69 -7.07 0.67 -2.96
CA GLY A 69 -5.95 0.88 -2.05
C GLY A 69 -4.91 1.85 -2.59
N LEU A 70 -4.52 1.72 -3.86
CA LEU A 70 -3.60 2.64 -4.53
C LEU A 70 -4.20 4.05 -4.63
N LYS A 71 -5.49 4.16 -4.94
CA LYS A 71 -6.21 5.43 -4.94
C LYS A 71 -6.24 6.06 -3.54
N PHE A 72 -6.52 5.27 -2.51
CA PHE A 72 -6.50 5.74 -1.13
C PHE A 72 -5.10 6.23 -0.71
N LEU A 73 -4.04 5.51 -1.07
CA LEU A 73 -2.67 5.92 -0.79
C LEU A 73 -2.32 7.24 -1.51
N PHE A 74 -2.74 7.41 -2.76
CA PHE A 74 -2.60 8.67 -3.47
C PHE A 74 -3.37 9.82 -2.80
N GLU A 75 -4.63 9.60 -2.41
CA GLU A 75 -5.44 10.57 -1.64
C GLU A 75 -4.78 10.93 -0.29
N ALA A 76 -4.07 9.99 0.32
CA ALA A 76 -3.29 10.23 1.54
C ALA A 76 -2.10 11.16 1.27
N TYR A 77 -1.34 10.95 0.19
CA TYR A 77 -0.29 11.88 -0.24
C TYR A 77 -0.86 13.29 -0.49
N GLU A 78 -1.97 13.41 -1.22
CA GLU A 78 -2.63 14.71 -1.46
C GLU A 78 -3.03 15.40 -0.14
N THR A 79 -3.62 14.66 0.80
CA THR A 79 -4.01 15.19 2.09
C THR A 79 -2.82 15.70 2.90
N VAL A 80 -1.69 14.99 2.85
CA VAL A 80 -0.45 15.42 3.51
C VAL A 80 0.08 16.69 2.88
N LEU A 81 0.19 16.72 1.56
CA LEU A 81 0.69 17.90 0.84
C LEU A 81 -0.20 19.13 1.11
N GLU A 82 -1.51 18.94 1.18
CA GLU A 82 -2.48 19.98 1.53
C GLU A 82 -2.28 20.53 2.95
N ILE A 83 -1.93 19.68 3.92
CA ILE A 83 -1.64 20.08 5.31
C ILE A 83 -0.29 20.79 5.41
N LEU A 84 0.73 20.31 4.68
CA LEU A 84 2.10 20.79 4.79
C LEU A 84 2.38 22.05 3.97
N LYS A 85 1.50 22.41 3.01
CA LYS A 85 1.76 23.51 2.07
C LYS A 85 2.01 24.85 2.77
N ASN A 86 2.88 25.65 2.17
CA ASN A 86 3.14 27.05 2.54
C ASN A 86 3.49 27.24 4.03
N ASN A 87 4.26 26.31 4.60
CA ASN A 87 4.74 26.37 5.96
C ASN A 87 6.26 26.25 6.00
N SER A 88 6.94 27.30 6.45
CA SER A 88 8.39 27.42 6.39
C SER A 88 9.15 26.35 7.18
N ARG A 89 8.50 25.73 8.18
CA ARG A 89 9.11 24.66 8.99
C ARG A 89 8.94 23.27 8.39
N LEU A 90 8.06 23.13 7.40
CA LEU A 90 7.63 21.84 6.86
C LEU A 90 8.00 21.67 5.39
N GLU A 91 8.65 22.66 4.76
CA GLU A 91 9.05 22.65 3.34
C GLU A 91 9.83 21.39 2.95
N GLY A 92 10.80 20.98 3.77
CA GLY A 92 11.59 19.77 3.50
C GLY A 92 10.74 18.49 3.50
N ILE A 93 9.77 18.39 4.42
CA ILE A 93 8.85 17.25 4.49
C ILE A 93 7.86 17.29 3.34
N TYR A 94 7.37 18.48 2.98
CA TYR A 94 6.52 18.69 1.81
C TYR A 94 7.22 18.23 0.53
N ALA A 95 8.46 18.67 0.31
CA ALA A 95 9.26 18.29 -0.85
C ALA A 95 9.55 16.79 -0.89
N ALA A 96 9.92 16.19 0.26
CA ALA A 96 10.12 14.75 0.35
C ALA A 96 8.84 13.96 0.03
N THR A 97 7.70 14.39 0.57
CA THR A 97 6.38 13.77 0.32
C THR A 97 6.00 13.86 -1.15
N ALA A 98 6.19 15.03 -1.79
CA ALA A 98 5.91 15.23 -3.21
C ALA A 98 6.77 14.30 -4.08
N ARG A 99 8.07 14.19 -3.77
CA ARG A 99 9.00 13.28 -4.46
C ARG A 99 8.57 11.81 -4.32
N SER A 100 8.23 11.37 -3.11
CA SER A 100 7.71 10.00 -2.90
C SER A 100 6.42 9.77 -3.69
N ALA A 101 5.50 10.74 -3.74
CA ALA A 101 4.26 10.62 -4.50
C ALA A 101 4.50 10.56 -6.01
N PHE A 102 5.47 11.31 -6.55
CA PHE A 102 5.88 11.19 -7.96
C PHE A 102 6.47 9.81 -8.26
N GLN A 103 7.36 9.31 -7.40
CA GLN A 103 7.96 7.98 -7.55
C GLN A 103 6.93 6.87 -7.47
N PHE A 104 5.94 7.00 -6.59
CA PHE A 104 4.78 6.10 -6.53
C PHE A 104 4.00 6.10 -7.85
N CYS A 105 3.68 7.27 -8.39
CA CYS A 105 2.98 7.37 -9.67
C CYS A 105 3.78 6.72 -10.81
N ARG A 106 5.11 6.87 -10.80
CA ARG A 106 6.00 6.20 -11.74
C ARG A 106 5.97 4.68 -11.61
N GLN A 107 6.20 4.16 -10.40
CA GLN A 107 6.31 2.72 -10.14
C GLN A 107 5.04 1.97 -10.54
N HIS A 108 3.88 2.60 -10.36
CA HIS A 108 2.58 2.00 -10.69
C HIS A 108 2.00 2.48 -12.02
N ASN A 109 2.78 3.20 -12.84
CA ASN A 109 2.40 3.74 -14.14
C ASN A 109 1.07 4.54 -14.11
N GLN A 110 0.86 5.34 -13.06
CA GLN A 110 -0.36 6.12 -12.83
C GLN A 110 -0.26 7.52 -13.46
N ALA A 111 -0.27 7.59 -14.79
CA ALA A 111 -0.13 8.85 -15.53
C ALA A 111 -1.22 9.91 -15.20
N THR A 112 -2.44 9.48 -14.90
CA THR A 112 -3.54 10.40 -14.55
C THR A 112 -3.35 11.03 -13.16
N GLU A 113 -2.99 10.22 -12.16
CA GLU A 113 -2.73 10.70 -10.81
C GLU A 113 -1.47 11.58 -10.77
N PHE A 114 -0.45 11.24 -11.56
CA PHE A 114 0.72 12.10 -11.75
C PHE A 114 0.35 13.50 -12.27
N ARG A 115 -0.46 13.59 -13.34
CA ARG A 115 -0.93 14.88 -13.88
C ARG A 115 -1.73 15.67 -12.84
N ARG A 116 -2.59 14.99 -12.09
CA ARG A 116 -3.36 15.61 -11.00
C ARG A 116 -2.45 16.15 -9.90
N LEU A 117 -1.43 15.39 -9.50
CA LEU A 117 -0.43 15.82 -8.51
C LEU A 117 0.35 17.05 -8.97
N CYS A 118 0.73 17.11 -10.26
CA CYS A 118 1.39 18.28 -10.84
C CYS A 118 0.50 19.54 -10.73
N GLU A 119 -0.80 19.42 -11.03
CA GLU A 119 -1.75 20.53 -10.85
C GLU A 119 -1.91 20.96 -9.39
N THR A 120 -1.99 20.02 -8.46
CA THR A 120 -2.03 20.31 -7.02
C THR A 120 -0.79 21.12 -6.61
N ILE A 121 0.38 20.68 -7.04
CA ILE A 121 1.66 21.34 -6.74
C ILE A 121 1.77 22.74 -7.38
N ARG A 122 1.22 22.96 -8.58
CA ARG A 122 1.09 24.29 -9.20
C ARG A 122 0.13 25.18 -8.43
N SER A 123 -1.02 24.65 -8.06
CA SER A 123 -2.03 25.37 -7.26
C SER A 123 -1.44 25.85 -5.92
N HIS A 124 -0.68 25.00 -5.23
CA HIS A 124 0.00 25.38 -3.99
C HIS A 124 0.97 26.55 -4.19
N LEU A 125 1.77 26.52 -5.26
CA LEU A 125 2.68 27.60 -5.60
C LEU A 125 1.94 28.88 -6.02
N ALA A 126 0.83 28.77 -6.76
CA ALA A 126 0.01 29.92 -7.14
C ALA A 126 -0.60 30.61 -5.91
N ILE A 127 -1.08 29.83 -4.93
CA ILE A 127 -1.56 30.34 -3.64
C ILE A 127 -0.42 31.02 -2.89
N PHE A 128 0.77 30.38 -2.85
CA PHE A 128 1.96 30.96 -2.24
C PHE A 128 2.30 32.33 -2.82
N VAL A 129 2.37 32.45 -4.15
CA VAL A 129 2.70 33.71 -4.82
C VAL A 129 1.62 34.76 -4.56
N LYS A 130 0.34 34.37 -4.67
CA LYS A 130 -0.80 35.29 -4.50
C LYS A 130 -0.82 35.98 -3.14
N TYR A 131 -0.51 35.24 -2.07
CA TYR A 131 -0.58 35.75 -0.70
C TYR A 131 0.78 36.19 -0.14
N SER A 132 1.84 36.19 -0.96
CA SER A 132 3.21 36.46 -0.50
C SER A 132 3.39 37.84 0.12
N GLU A 133 2.77 38.89 -0.45
CA GLU A 133 2.85 40.25 0.10
C GLU A 133 2.05 40.40 1.41
N GLU A 134 0.86 39.79 1.50
CA GLU A 134 0.02 39.83 2.69
C GLU A 134 0.63 39.07 3.87
N GLN A 135 1.46 38.06 3.58
CA GLN A 135 2.07 37.19 4.58
C GLN A 135 3.53 37.54 4.89
N LYS A 136 4.02 38.68 4.40
CA LYS A 136 5.44 39.08 4.53
C LYS A 136 5.93 39.15 5.98
N ASP A 137 5.06 39.56 6.91
CA ASP A 137 5.38 39.62 8.35
C ASP A 137 5.15 38.28 9.08
N ASN A 138 4.56 37.28 8.42
CA ASN A 138 4.30 35.97 9.01
C ASN A 138 5.56 35.12 8.98
N ARG A 139 6.17 34.91 10.16
CA ARG A 139 7.36 34.05 10.33
C ARG A 139 7.19 32.60 9.86
N HIS A 140 5.95 32.12 9.73
CA HIS A 140 5.66 30.76 9.28
C HIS A 140 5.45 30.66 7.77
N TRP A 141 5.41 31.78 7.05
CA TRP A 141 5.32 31.80 5.60
C TRP A 141 6.71 31.57 4.98
N PRO A 142 6.85 30.68 3.98
CA PRO A 142 8.11 30.47 3.26
C PRO A 142 8.63 31.75 2.59
N ASP A 143 9.95 31.89 2.48
CA ASP A 143 10.59 33.00 1.75
C ASP A 143 11.50 32.45 0.65
N LEU A 144 11.15 32.70 -0.61
CA LEU A 144 11.93 32.26 -1.77
C LEU A 144 13.30 32.95 -1.88
N SER A 145 13.53 34.04 -1.15
CA SER A 145 14.84 34.70 -1.06
C SER A 145 15.86 33.81 -0.36
N VAL A 146 15.40 32.92 0.53
CA VAL A 146 16.23 31.94 1.24
C VAL A 146 16.66 30.83 0.25
N PRO A 147 17.97 30.61 0.03
CA PRO A 147 18.46 29.62 -0.93
C PRO A 147 17.96 28.20 -0.67
N GLU A 148 17.87 27.79 0.59
CA GLU A 148 17.42 26.46 1.01
C GLU A 148 15.94 26.24 0.67
N THR A 149 15.09 27.23 0.93
CA THR A 149 13.67 27.22 0.56
C THR A 149 13.52 27.09 -0.94
N LEU A 150 14.17 27.96 -1.71
CA LEU A 150 14.14 27.86 -3.18
C LEU A 150 14.60 26.48 -3.68
N GLN A 151 15.65 25.91 -3.08
CA GLN A 151 16.16 24.60 -3.45
C GLN A 151 15.09 23.51 -3.30
N PHE A 152 14.31 23.51 -2.21
CA PHE A 152 13.22 22.53 -2.03
C PHE A 152 12.17 22.60 -3.14
N TYR A 153 11.78 23.81 -3.56
CA TYR A 153 10.82 24.00 -4.66
C TYR A 153 11.41 23.54 -6.00
N LEU A 154 12.66 23.90 -6.28
CA LEU A 154 13.37 23.48 -7.49
C LEU A 154 13.56 21.97 -7.56
N ASP A 155 14.06 21.34 -6.50
CA ASP A 155 14.24 19.88 -6.43
C ASP A 155 12.92 19.14 -6.69
N THR A 156 11.82 19.66 -6.15
CA THR A 156 10.49 19.09 -6.40
C THR A 156 10.10 19.20 -7.88
N ARG A 157 10.38 20.33 -8.54
CA ARG A 157 10.08 20.51 -9.97
C ARG A 157 11.03 19.73 -10.89
N PHE A 158 12.30 19.57 -10.53
CA PHE A 158 13.23 18.73 -11.28
C PHE A 158 12.81 17.26 -11.22
N GLU A 159 12.39 16.76 -10.04
CA GLU A 159 11.84 15.41 -9.96
C GLU A 159 10.55 15.26 -10.77
N GLN A 160 9.67 16.27 -10.74
CA GLN A 160 8.47 16.31 -11.58
C GLN A 160 8.84 16.18 -13.07
N LEU A 161 9.82 16.94 -13.55
CA LEU A 161 10.31 16.86 -14.92
C LEU A 161 10.87 15.46 -15.24
N ASN A 162 11.73 14.93 -14.39
CA ASN A 162 12.32 13.60 -14.57
C ASN A 162 11.23 12.54 -14.71
N VAL A 163 10.27 12.48 -13.78
CA VAL A 163 9.18 11.50 -13.81
C VAL A 163 8.26 11.72 -15.01
N ALA A 164 7.97 12.97 -15.41
CA ALA A 164 7.18 13.25 -16.61
C ALA A 164 7.86 12.69 -17.88
N THR A 165 9.18 12.79 -17.99
CA THR A 165 9.93 12.22 -19.13
C THR A 165 9.97 10.68 -19.11
N GLU A 166 10.10 10.08 -17.93
CA GLU A 166 10.08 8.62 -17.76
C GLU A 166 8.69 8.03 -18.05
N LEU A 167 7.61 8.78 -17.78
CA LEU A 167 6.23 8.43 -18.15
C LEU A 167 5.85 8.85 -19.58
N HIS A 168 6.78 9.45 -20.34
CA HIS A 168 6.58 9.95 -21.69
C HIS A 168 5.44 10.98 -21.83
N LEU A 169 5.21 11.79 -20.79
CA LEU A 169 4.22 12.86 -20.75
C LEU A 169 4.86 14.18 -21.20
N TRP A 170 5.18 14.30 -22.49
CA TRP A 170 5.98 15.42 -23.02
C TRP A 170 5.34 16.80 -22.84
N GLU A 171 4.01 16.92 -22.94
CA GLU A 171 3.31 18.19 -22.65
C GLU A 171 3.48 18.60 -21.18
N GLU A 172 3.41 17.63 -20.26
CA GLU A 172 3.58 17.87 -18.83
C GLU A 172 5.05 18.16 -18.48
N ALA A 173 5.99 17.49 -19.17
CA ALA A 173 7.41 17.80 -19.07
C ALA A 173 7.69 19.25 -19.49
N PHE A 174 7.11 19.71 -20.60
CA PHE A 174 7.25 21.10 -21.06
C PHE A 174 6.71 22.09 -20.03
N ARG A 175 5.50 21.86 -19.52
CA ARG A 175 4.92 22.70 -18.45
C ARG A 175 5.76 22.71 -17.18
N SER A 176 6.38 21.57 -16.83
CA SER A 176 7.30 21.47 -15.70
C SER A 176 8.57 22.32 -15.91
N VAL A 177 9.07 22.39 -17.14
CA VAL A 177 10.19 23.28 -17.51
C VAL A 177 9.78 24.76 -17.39
N GLU A 178 8.56 25.13 -17.81
CA GLU A 178 8.01 26.47 -17.60
C GLU A 178 7.90 26.81 -16.10
N ASP A 179 7.45 25.86 -15.28
CA ASP A 179 7.36 26.03 -13.82
C ASP A 179 8.74 26.28 -13.19
N ILE A 180 9.78 25.53 -13.62
CA ILE A 180 11.16 25.72 -13.17
C ILE A 180 11.64 27.12 -13.54
N HIS A 181 11.47 27.51 -14.81
CA HIS A 181 11.87 28.83 -15.28
C HIS A 181 11.15 29.96 -14.50
N GLY A 182 9.84 29.83 -14.29
CA GLY A 182 9.05 30.76 -13.50
C GLY A 182 9.61 30.94 -12.09
N LEU A 183 9.91 29.84 -11.37
CA LEU A 183 10.52 29.87 -10.04
C LEU A 183 11.89 30.55 -10.04
N MET A 184 12.74 30.24 -11.02
CA MET A 184 14.09 30.83 -11.10
C MET A 184 14.03 32.34 -11.39
N SER A 185 13.09 32.76 -12.24
CA SER A 185 12.84 34.17 -12.55
C SER A 185 12.31 34.96 -11.34
N MET A 186 11.51 34.34 -10.46
CA MET A 186 11.03 34.97 -9.22
C MET A 186 12.15 35.34 -8.24
N VAL A 187 13.28 34.61 -8.26
CA VAL A 187 14.42 34.85 -7.33
C VAL A 187 15.62 35.49 -8.04
N GLY A 188 15.48 35.89 -9.31
CA GLY A 188 16.55 36.49 -10.09
C GLY A 188 17.77 35.57 -10.32
N LYS A 189 17.67 34.26 -10.04
CA LYS A 189 18.77 33.30 -10.22
C LYS A 189 18.76 32.71 -11.63
N THR A 190 19.95 32.55 -12.22
CA THR A 190 20.16 32.01 -13.57
C THR A 190 20.41 30.50 -13.54
N PRO A 191 19.66 29.66 -14.29
CA PRO A 191 20.07 28.29 -14.54
C PRO A 191 21.36 28.29 -15.37
N LYS A 192 22.34 27.47 -14.98
CA LYS A 192 23.57 27.30 -15.74
C LYS A 192 23.27 26.48 -16.99
N ALA A 193 23.26 27.13 -18.15
CA ALA A 193 23.17 26.45 -19.44
C ALA A 193 24.44 25.61 -19.66
N SER A 194 24.28 24.29 -19.76
CA SER A 194 25.36 23.39 -20.20
C SER A 194 24.87 22.74 -21.50
N LEU A 195 25.25 23.30 -22.65
CA LEU A 195 24.91 22.74 -23.96
C LEU A 195 26.12 22.82 -24.86
N MET A 196 26.55 21.69 -25.41
CA MET A 196 27.28 21.62 -26.68
C MET A 196 27.40 20.16 -27.13
N VAL A 197 26.69 19.80 -28.21
CA VAL A 197 26.99 18.77 -29.24
C VAL A 197 25.91 18.80 -30.35
N LEU A 198 24.69 19.28 -30.08
CA LEU A 198 23.54 19.21 -31.02
C LEU A 198 23.54 20.22 -32.19
N ALA A 199 24.46 21.19 -32.23
CA ALA A 199 24.44 22.29 -33.20
C ALA A 199 24.58 21.85 -34.67
N LEU A 200 25.40 20.83 -34.93
CA LEU A 200 25.65 20.31 -36.29
C LEU A 200 24.42 19.63 -36.92
N SER A 201 23.45 19.17 -36.11
CA SER A 201 22.24 18.49 -36.57
C SER A 201 21.04 19.43 -36.77
N VAL A 202 21.20 20.73 -36.52
CA VAL A 202 20.14 21.73 -36.77
C VAL A 202 19.92 21.84 -38.28
N PRO A 203 18.70 21.59 -38.82
CA PRO A 203 18.47 21.64 -40.26
C PRO A 203 18.87 23.01 -40.85
N PRO A 204 19.63 23.06 -41.97
CA PRO A 204 20.04 24.31 -42.61
C PRO A 204 18.86 25.06 -43.24
N TYR A 205 17.75 24.36 -43.49
CA TYR A 205 16.53 24.93 -44.05
C TYR A 205 15.34 24.63 -43.13
N GLY A 206 14.82 25.65 -42.47
CA GLY A 206 13.58 25.57 -41.69
C GLY A 206 12.41 26.13 -42.49
N HIS A 207 11.42 25.29 -42.82
CA HIS A 207 10.10 25.77 -43.23
C HIS A 207 9.36 26.32 -42.00
N HIS A 208 9.67 27.55 -41.61
CA HIS A 208 9.05 28.16 -40.45
C HIS A 208 7.65 28.68 -40.80
N SER A 209 6.61 27.95 -40.39
CA SER A 209 5.27 28.49 -40.34
C SER A 209 5.19 29.63 -39.30
N HIS A 210 4.25 30.57 -39.47
CA HIS A 210 4.08 31.69 -38.52
C HIS A 210 3.75 31.21 -37.08
N CYS A 211 3.14 30.02 -36.95
CA CYS A 211 2.80 29.40 -35.65
C CYS A 211 4.04 28.85 -34.91
N GLU A 212 5.07 28.38 -35.61
CA GLU A 212 6.30 27.88 -34.99
C GLU A 212 7.17 29.00 -34.42
N LYS A 213 7.14 30.19 -35.02
CA LYS A 213 7.93 31.34 -34.55
C LYS A 213 7.59 31.71 -33.11
N GLU A 214 6.31 31.77 -32.75
CA GLU A 214 5.89 32.14 -31.39
C GLU A 214 6.28 31.06 -30.35
N LYS A 215 6.18 29.79 -30.72
CA LYS A 215 6.61 28.66 -29.86
C LYS A 215 8.13 28.67 -29.64
N ASN A 216 8.90 28.92 -30.71
CA ASN A 216 10.36 28.98 -30.65
C ASN A 216 10.85 30.16 -29.80
N LEU A 217 10.20 31.32 -29.90
CA LEU A 217 10.50 32.48 -29.04
C LEU A 217 10.19 32.21 -27.57
N LYS A 218 9.08 31.53 -27.26
CA LYS A 218 8.77 31.09 -25.89
C LYS A 218 9.85 30.13 -25.36
N MET A 219 10.26 29.15 -26.16
CA MET A 219 11.33 28.22 -25.77
C MET A 219 12.67 28.93 -25.55
N ALA A 220 13.04 29.87 -26.45
CA ALA A 220 14.25 30.69 -26.32
C ALA A 220 14.27 31.50 -25.02
N SER A 221 13.13 32.10 -24.66
CA SER A 221 12.96 32.81 -23.38
C SER A 221 13.16 31.89 -22.17
N ILE A 222 12.60 30.67 -22.21
CA ILE A 222 12.72 29.70 -21.13
C ILE A 222 14.18 29.28 -20.89
N ILE A 223 14.95 29.07 -21.96
CA ILE A 223 16.38 28.75 -21.87
C ILE A 223 17.27 29.98 -21.69
N ARG A 224 16.70 31.18 -21.55
CA ARG A 224 17.40 32.49 -21.52
C ARG A 224 18.41 32.65 -22.66
N PHE A 225 18.04 32.19 -23.84
CA PHE A 225 18.72 32.64 -25.04
C PHE A 225 18.25 34.08 -25.29
N ASP A 226 19.10 35.06 -24.95
CA ASP A 226 18.76 36.48 -24.99
C ASP A 226 18.61 36.90 -26.47
N VAL A 227 17.38 36.77 -26.98
CA VAL A 227 17.00 37.31 -28.27
C VAL A 227 16.81 38.81 -28.06
N GLU A 228 17.92 39.55 -27.94
CA GLU A 228 17.88 40.99 -27.95
C GLU A 228 17.02 41.41 -29.15
N GLN A 229 16.02 42.27 -28.94
CA GLN A 229 15.21 42.90 -29.99
C GLN A 229 16.05 43.86 -30.87
N LYS A 230 17.29 43.49 -31.20
CA LYS A 230 17.95 43.98 -32.39
C LYS A 230 17.16 43.46 -33.59
N SER A 231 17.06 44.28 -34.62
CA SER A 231 16.43 43.97 -35.91
C SER A 231 16.86 42.62 -36.51
N ASP A 232 17.98 42.06 -36.04
CA ASP A 232 18.59 40.80 -36.43
C ASP A 232 18.40 39.66 -35.41
N SER A 233 17.36 39.72 -34.57
CA SER A 233 16.91 38.61 -33.70
C SER A 233 16.78 37.26 -34.44
N GLN A 234 16.52 37.34 -35.75
CA GLN A 234 16.39 36.21 -36.67
C GLN A 234 17.73 35.55 -37.01
N GLU A 235 18.86 36.27 -36.92
CA GLU A 235 20.22 35.73 -37.11
C GLU A 235 20.74 34.98 -35.86
N LEU A 236 20.38 35.41 -34.65
CA LEU A 236 20.85 34.76 -33.40
C LEU A 236 20.25 33.36 -33.21
N LEU A 237 19.00 33.14 -33.64
CA LEU A 237 18.35 31.82 -33.63
C LEU A 237 18.69 31.00 -34.89
N SER A 238 19.61 31.47 -35.73
CA SER A 238 20.02 30.77 -36.95
C SER A 238 21.13 29.77 -36.67
N ARG A 239 21.20 28.74 -37.52
CA ARG A 239 22.30 27.76 -37.53
C ARG A 239 23.67 28.45 -37.63
N GLY A 240 23.79 29.50 -38.45
CA GLY A 240 25.03 30.28 -38.60
C GLY A 240 25.42 31.08 -37.35
N GLY A 241 24.44 31.73 -36.70
CA GLY A 241 24.66 32.45 -35.44
C GLY A 241 25.13 31.53 -34.31
N LEU A 242 24.55 30.33 -34.22
CA LEU A 242 24.98 29.30 -33.27
C LEU A 242 26.45 28.90 -33.48
N PHE A 243 26.87 28.66 -34.73
CA PHE A 243 28.26 28.29 -35.03
C PHE A 243 29.26 29.40 -34.73
N ALA A 244 28.94 30.65 -35.07
CA ALA A 244 29.77 31.80 -34.71
C ALA A 244 29.99 31.89 -33.18
N GLU A 245 28.95 31.57 -32.39
CA GLU A 245 29.08 31.51 -30.93
C GLU A 245 29.96 30.33 -30.47
N LEU A 246 29.83 29.14 -31.06
CA LEU A 246 30.68 27.98 -30.72
C LEU A 246 32.16 28.25 -31.03
N GLU A 247 32.44 28.91 -32.15
CA GLU A 247 33.78 29.31 -32.56
C GLU A 247 34.37 30.34 -31.59
N SER A 248 33.62 31.39 -31.26
CA SER A 248 34.08 32.43 -30.33
C SER A 248 34.38 31.89 -28.92
N LYS A 249 33.65 30.87 -28.48
CA LYS A 249 33.87 30.15 -27.21
C LYS A 249 34.97 29.08 -27.30
N GLY A 250 35.59 28.91 -28.47
CA GLY A 250 36.68 27.97 -28.69
C GLY A 250 36.28 26.51 -28.67
N VAL A 251 34.99 26.18 -28.75
CA VAL A 251 34.53 24.80 -28.57
C VAL A 251 34.89 23.90 -29.75
N ILE A 252 35.01 24.48 -30.94
CA ILE A 252 35.55 23.81 -32.14
C ILE A 252 36.97 23.27 -31.91
N SER A 253 37.74 23.86 -30.98
CA SER A 253 39.08 23.38 -30.64
C SER A 253 39.08 22.14 -29.73
N CYS A 254 37.97 21.86 -29.04
CA CYS A 254 37.82 20.78 -28.07
C CYS A 254 37.12 19.54 -28.64
N VAL A 255 36.65 19.58 -29.89
CA VAL A 255 35.95 18.47 -30.53
C VAL A 255 36.95 17.52 -31.20
N THR A 256 36.60 16.24 -31.34
CA THR A 256 37.46 15.27 -32.00
C THR A 256 37.75 15.68 -33.45
N HIS A 257 38.91 15.27 -33.97
CA HIS A 257 39.37 15.66 -35.29
C HIS A 257 38.36 15.30 -36.40
N GLU A 258 37.63 14.18 -36.25
CA GLU A 258 36.62 13.75 -37.21
C GLU A 258 35.43 14.72 -37.30
N VAL A 259 35.00 15.28 -36.17
CA VAL A 259 33.90 16.25 -36.12
C VAL A 259 34.37 17.62 -36.60
N LYS A 260 35.63 17.97 -36.31
CA LYS A 260 36.25 19.20 -36.80
C LYS A 260 36.40 19.20 -38.32
N ASP A 261 36.83 18.08 -38.90
CA ASP A 261 36.92 17.89 -40.35
C ASP A 261 35.54 17.99 -41.02
N LEU A 262 34.49 17.48 -40.37
CA LEU A 262 33.11 17.60 -40.86
C LEU A 262 32.56 19.03 -40.77
N TYR A 263 32.89 19.75 -39.71
CA TYR A 263 32.53 21.17 -39.56
C TYR A 263 33.14 22.01 -40.69
N HIS A 264 34.44 21.88 -40.92
CA HIS A 264 35.14 22.55 -42.01
C HIS A 264 34.62 22.15 -43.39
N LEU A 265 34.31 20.87 -43.60
CA LEU A 265 33.75 20.39 -44.88
C LEU A 265 32.37 20.98 -45.21
N LEU A 266 31.54 21.25 -44.20
CA LEU A 266 30.15 21.68 -44.38
C LEU A 266 29.97 23.19 -44.33
N GLU A 267 30.83 23.90 -43.60
CA GLU A 267 30.63 25.33 -43.28
C GLU A 267 31.78 26.25 -43.75
N ASP A 268 32.93 25.72 -44.24
CA ASP A 268 33.97 26.58 -44.84
C ASP A 268 33.46 27.20 -46.16
N ASP A 269 33.85 28.45 -46.44
CA ASP A 269 33.44 29.23 -47.62
C ASP A 269 33.82 28.57 -48.98
N GLU A 270 34.78 27.64 -48.97
CA GLU A 270 35.16 26.82 -50.13
C GLU A 270 34.41 25.47 -50.14
N PHE A 271 33.08 25.52 -50.13
CA PHE A 271 32.28 24.31 -50.32
C PHE A 271 32.48 23.74 -51.72
N VAL A 272 33.28 22.66 -51.84
CA VAL A 272 33.50 21.92 -53.09
C VAL A 272 32.63 20.65 -53.07
N PRO A 273 31.54 20.58 -53.87
CA PRO A 273 30.62 19.43 -53.85
C PRO A 273 31.28 18.09 -54.19
N LEU A 274 32.39 18.11 -54.93
CA LEU A 274 33.14 16.92 -55.36
C LEU A 274 33.99 16.31 -54.22
N ASP A 275 34.44 17.13 -53.26
CA ASP A 275 35.25 16.68 -52.12
C ASP A 275 34.40 16.00 -51.04
N LEU A 276 33.09 16.31 -50.99
CA LEU A 276 32.12 15.66 -50.12
C LEU A 276 32.05 14.15 -50.38
N ALA A 277 32.02 13.76 -51.65
CA ALA A 277 31.95 12.36 -52.06
C ALA A 277 33.28 11.61 -51.81
N ALA A 278 34.41 12.31 -51.89
CA ALA A 278 35.75 11.76 -51.65
C ALA A 278 36.04 11.51 -50.15
N LYS A 279 35.46 12.33 -49.25
CA LYS A 279 35.61 12.21 -47.78
C LYS A 279 34.54 11.35 -47.09
N ARG A 280 33.95 10.39 -47.82
CA ARG A 280 32.99 9.36 -47.32
C ARG A 280 33.44 8.60 -46.06
N LYS A 281 34.74 8.58 -45.75
CA LYS A 281 35.30 7.89 -44.57
C LYS A 281 34.79 8.45 -43.24
N HIS A 282 34.53 9.76 -43.15
CA HIS A 282 34.01 10.39 -41.93
C HIS A 282 32.50 10.15 -41.74
N GLN A 283 31.78 9.94 -42.84
CA GLN A 283 30.38 9.52 -42.83
C GLN A 283 30.23 8.08 -42.32
N ASN A 284 31.12 7.17 -42.71
CA ASN A 284 31.17 5.79 -42.17
C ASN A 284 31.38 5.76 -40.64
N PHE A 285 32.13 6.70 -40.07
CA PHE A 285 32.32 6.80 -38.61
C PHE A 285 31.02 7.20 -37.88
N LEU A 286 30.24 8.11 -38.48
CA LEU A 286 28.93 8.50 -37.96
C LEU A 286 27.89 7.38 -38.19
N GLU A 287 27.89 6.75 -39.36
CA GLU A 287 27.04 5.59 -39.66
C GLU A 287 27.34 4.42 -38.71
N GLU A 288 28.61 4.07 -38.42
CA GLU A 288 28.93 3.05 -37.41
C GLU A 288 28.46 3.44 -35.99
N LYS A 289 28.45 4.72 -35.64
CA LYS A 289 27.93 5.20 -34.34
C LYS A 289 26.40 5.17 -34.32
N GLU A 290 25.76 5.50 -35.43
CA GLU A 290 24.31 5.53 -35.58
C GLU A 290 23.73 4.12 -35.70
N ASP A 291 24.39 3.22 -36.42
CA ASP A 291 24.06 1.81 -36.57
C ASP A 291 24.23 1.09 -35.24
N ARG A 292 25.32 1.33 -34.49
CA ARG A 292 25.43 0.80 -33.10
C ARG A 292 24.30 1.30 -32.21
N LYS A 293 23.93 2.58 -32.30
CA LYS A 293 22.79 3.12 -31.54
C LYS A 293 21.45 2.55 -32.00
N LYS A 294 21.25 2.34 -33.30
CA LYS A 294 20.05 1.70 -33.87
C LYS A 294 19.97 0.22 -33.48
N GLU A 295 21.09 -0.49 -33.48
CA GLU A 295 21.20 -1.86 -32.99
C GLU A 295 20.91 -1.94 -31.50
N GLU A 296 21.43 -1.02 -30.69
CA GLU A 296 21.14 -0.93 -29.26
C GLU A 296 19.66 -0.62 -28.99
N THR A 297 19.06 0.34 -29.71
CA THR A 297 17.64 0.69 -29.54
C THR A 297 16.72 -0.41 -30.05
N GLN A 298 17.04 -1.05 -31.18
CA GLN A 298 16.31 -2.22 -31.67
C GLN A 298 16.43 -3.42 -30.72
N LEU A 299 17.62 -3.65 -30.14
CA LEU A 299 17.81 -4.70 -29.13
C LEU A 299 17.00 -4.41 -27.86
N LEU A 300 16.97 -3.15 -27.41
CA LEU A 300 16.15 -2.71 -26.28
C LEU A 300 14.65 -2.88 -26.57
N GLN A 301 14.22 -2.52 -27.77
CA GLN A 301 12.83 -2.64 -28.19
C GLN A 301 12.40 -4.10 -28.34
N LYS A 302 13.26 -4.94 -28.93
CA LYS A 302 13.04 -6.39 -29.00
C LYS A 302 12.96 -7.02 -27.61
N LYS A 303 13.85 -6.64 -26.69
CA LYS A 303 13.79 -7.08 -25.28
C LYS A 303 12.52 -6.60 -24.56
N LEU A 304 11.99 -5.43 -24.92
CA LEU A 304 10.73 -4.93 -24.37
C LEU A 304 9.53 -5.72 -24.90
N GLU A 305 9.52 -6.04 -26.20
CA GLU A 305 8.50 -6.87 -26.83
C GLU A 305 8.52 -8.31 -26.27
N GLU A 306 9.71 -8.92 -26.14
CA GLU A 306 9.91 -10.21 -25.50
C GLU A 306 9.37 -10.20 -24.05
N ARG A 307 9.69 -9.16 -23.26
CA ARG A 307 9.11 -9.00 -21.91
C ARG A 307 7.59 -8.88 -21.92
N GLN A 308 7.00 -8.13 -22.85
CA GLN A 308 5.54 -7.99 -22.95
C GLN A 308 4.86 -9.31 -23.35
N GLU A 309 5.50 -10.11 -24.22
CA GLU A 309 5.01 -11.43 -24.62
C GLU A 309 5.09 -12.42 -23.44
N GLU A 310 6.20 -12.41 -22.70
CA GLU A 310 6.37 -13.18 -21.46
C GLU A 310 5.34 -12.78 -20.41
N GLU A 311 5.05 -11.49 -20.24
CA GLU A 311 4.03 -11.00 -19.31
C GLU A 311 2.62 -11.50 -19.69
N LYS A 312 2.28 -11.48 -20.98
CA LYS A 312 1.01 -12.06 -21.46
C LYS A 312 0.95 -13.58 -21.22
N ASN A 313 2.07 -14.28 -21.39
CA ASN A 313 2.15 -15.72 -21.13
C ASN A 313 2.02 -16.03 -19.64
N LEU A 314 2.65 -15.24 -18.77
CA LEU A 314 2.49 -15.31 -17.32
C LEU A 314 1.04 -15.03 -16.90
N GLN A 315 0.38 -14.03 -17.49
CA GLN A 315 -1.04 -13.76 -17.23
C GLN A 315 -1.95 -14.93 -17.64
N LYS A 316 -1.65 -15.63 -18.75
CA LYS A 316 -2.38 -16.85 -19.14
C LYS A 316 -2.15 -17.97 -18.12
N LEU A 317 -0.90 -18.18 -17.70
CA LEU A 317 -0.53 -19.19 -16.71
C LEU A 317 -1.24 -18.96 -15.38
N PHE A 318 -1.26 -17.70 -14.91
CA PHE A 318 -1.96 -17.29 -13.69
C PHE A 318 -3.45 -17.60 -13.74
N LYS A 319 -4.13 -17.38 -14.89
CA LYS A 319 -5.53 -17.76 -15.07
C LYS A 319 -5.74 -19.27 -14.98
N THR A 320 -4.86 -20.06 -15.60
CA THR A 320 -4.92 -21.52 -15.52
C THR A 320 -4.71 -22.02 -14.09
N GLU A 321 -3.75 -21.46 -13.38
CA GLU A 321 -3.47 -21.77 -11.98
C GLU A 321 -4.66 -21.43 -11.06
N ASP A 322 -5.27 -20.26 -11.25
CA ASP A 322 -6.46 -19.82 -10.50
C ASP A 322 -7.69 -20.72 -10.76
N HIS A 323 -7.84 -21.28 -11.96
CA HIS A 323 -8.86 -22.31 -12.22
C HIS A 323 -8.57 -23.62 -11.48
N LEU A 324 -7.31 -24.06 -11.47
CA LEU A 324 -6.89 -25.28 -10.79
C LEU A 324 -6.99 -25.14 -9.26
N GLU A 325 -6.63 -23.99 -8.71
CA GLU A 325 -6.79 -23.71 -7.29
C GLU A 325 -8.25 -23.70 -6.86
N ARG A 326 -9.16 -23.10 -7.66
CA ARG A 326 -10.60 -23.15 -7.36
C ARG A 326 -11.11 -24.57 -7.33
N ALA A 327 -10.75 -25.40 -8.31
CA ALA A 327 -11.14 -26.80 -8.36
C ALA A 327 -10.66 -27.55 -7.10
N LYS A 328 -9.39 -27.36 -6.70
CA LYS A 328 -8.86 -27.96 -5.46
C LYS A 328 -9.61 -27.47 -4.22
N ARG A 329 -9.92 -26.17 -4.11
CA ARG A 329 -10.67 -25.62 -2.97
C ARG A 329 -12.07 -26.21 -2.87
N GLU A 330 -12.75 -26.42 -3.99
CA GLU A 330 -14.06 -27.08 -4.05
C GLU A 330 -13.97 -28.56 -3.65
N GLU A 331 -12.95 -29.28 -4.10
CA GLU A 331 -12.69 -30.67 -3.67
C GLU A 331 -12.42 -30.76 -2.16
N PHE A 332 -11.59 -29.87 -1.61
CA PHE A 332 -11.31 -29.81 -0.16
C PHE A 332 -12.56 -29.46 0.64
N ARG A 333 -13.38 -28.53 0.14
CA ARG A 333 -14.66 -28.16 0.77
C ARG A 333 -15.63 -29.33 0.77
N ALA A 334 -15.77 -30.03 -0.36
CA ALA A 334 -16.62 -31.21 -0.46
C ALA A 334 -16.19 -32.33 0.50
N ALA A 335 -14.88 -32.59 0.61
CA ALA A 335 -14.34 -33.56 1.55
C ALA A 335 -14.61 -33.17 3.02
N PHE A 336 -14.52 -31.88 3.36
CA PHE A 336 -14.83 -31.38 4.69
C PHE A 336 -16.32 -31.47 5.03
N GLU A 337 -17.20 -31.11 4.08
CA GLU A 337 -18.65 -31.23 4.23
C GLU A 337 -19.08 -32.70 4.42
N GLN A 338 -18.47 -33.63 3.68
CA GLN A 338 -18.69 -35.07 3.90
C GLN A 338 -18.23 -35.53 5.29
N ARG A 339 -17.09 -35.03 5.78
CA ARG A 339 -16.60 -35.38 7.12
C ARG A 339 -17.55 -34.91 8.23
N ILE A 340 -18.05 -33.69 8.13
CA ILE A 340 -19.06 -33.18 9.08
C ILE A 340 -20.31 -34.07 9.08
N LEU A 341 -20.78 -34.45 7.88
CA LEU A 341 -21.94 -35.32 7.76
C LEU A 341 -21.69 -36.69 8.40
N VAL A 342 -20.52 -37.29 8.16
CA VAL A 342 -20.15 -38.59 8.75
C VAL A 342 -20.06 -38.48 10.28
N GLU A 343 -19.40 -37.45 10.81
CA GLU A 343 -19.28 -37.22 12.26
C GLU A 343 -20.65 -37.00 12.91
N ALA A 344 -21.56 -36.24 12.28
CA ALA A 344 -22.92 -36.05 12.76
C ALA A 344 -23.72 -37.37 12.81
N THR A 345 -23.64 -38.18 11.76
CA THR A 345 -24.34 -39.49 11.73
C THR A 345 -23.77 -40.48 12.75
N SER A 346 -22.46 -40.45 13.02
CA SER A 346 -21.84 -41.27 14.06
C SER A 346 -22.33 -40.84 15.44
N HIS A 347 -22.37 -39.53 15.70
CA HIS A 347 -22.81 -39.00 16.99
C HIS A 347 -24.29 -39.30 17.28
N GLU A 348 -25.17 -39.18 16.28
CA GLU A 348 -26.58 -39.56 16.43
C GLU A 348 -26.75 -41.04 16.77
N ARG A 349 -25.97 -41.93 16.14
CA ARG A 349 -25.99 -43.37 16.43
C ARG A 349 -25.52 -43.68 17.85
N GLU A 350 -24.45 -43.04 18.31
CA GLU A 350 -23.94 -43.20 19.67
C GLU A 350 -24.98 -42.72 20.71
N GLN A 351 -25.63 -41.59 20.47
CA GLN A 351 -26.70 -41.12 21.35
C GLN A 351 -27.87 -42.11 21.42
N GLN A 352 -28.28 -42.67 20.26
CA GLN A 352 -29.34 -43.68 20.23
C GLN A 352 -28.95 -44.94 20.99
N GLN A 353 -27.69 -45.39 20.89
CA GLN A 353 -27.18 -46.54 21.62
C GLN A 353 -27.18 -46.28 23.14
N GLU A 354 -26.74 -45.10 23.60
CA GLU A 354 -26.74 -44.78 25.03
C GLU A 354 -28.17 -44.68 25.60
N ILE A 355 -29.10 -44.10 24.83
CA ILE A 355 -30.53 -44.07 25.20
C ILE A 355 -31.07 -45.49 25.35
N GLU A 356 -30.74 -46.39 24.42
CA GLU A 356 -31.20 -47.78 24.46
C GLU A 356 -30.59 -48.56 25.63
N LEU A 357 -29.29 -48.39 25.90
CA LEU A 357 -28.63 -48.97 27.07
C LEU A 357 -29.25 -48.45 28.37
N SER A 358 -29.54 -47.15 28.46
CA SER A 358 -30.22 -46.55 29.60
C SER A 358 -31.62 -47.12 29.80
N ARG A 359 -32.39 -47.32 28.72
CA ARG A 359 -33.69 -48.00 28.77
C ARG A 359 -33.59 -49.42 29.30
N GLN A 360 -32.60 -50.19 28.86
CA GLN A 360 -32.38 -51.56 29.33
C GLN A 360 -32.01 -51.60 30.82
N ARG A 361 -31.11 -50.71 31.26
CA ARG A 361 -30.76 -50.57 32.70
C ARG A 361 -32.01 -50.23 33.52
N HIS A 362 -32.79 -49.24 33.08
CA HIS A 362 -34.01 -48.84 33.76
C HIS A 362 -35.06 -49.97 33.82
N ALA A 363 -35.22 -50.73 32.74
CA ALA A 363 -36.10 -51.89 32.72
C ALA A 363 -35.66 -52.96 33.74
N GLY A 364 -34.36 -53.25 33.82
CA GLY A 364 -33.79 -54.13 34.84
C GLY A 364 -34.06 -53.65 36.27
N ASP A 365 -33.82 -52.36 36.53
CA ASP A 365 -34.08 -51.75 37.84
C ASP A 365 -35.57 -51.85 38.25
N LEU A 366 -36.49 -51.68 37.29
CA LEU A 366 -37.93 -51.83 37.52
C LEU A 366 -38.33 -53.27 37.85
N GLU A 367 -37.72 -54.26 37.19
CA GLU A 367 -37.94 -55.67 37.50
C GLU A 367 -37.43 -56.03 38.89
N GLU A 368 -36.23 -55.56 39.25
CA GLU A 368 -35.65 -55.81 40.57
C GLU A 368 -36.47 -55.13 41.68
N LYS A 369 -36.89 -53.88 41.48
CA LYS A 369 -37.82 -53.18 42.37
C LYS A 369 -39.10 -53.97 42.54
N SER A 370 -39.67 -54.50 41.45
CA SER A 370 -40.89 -55.32 41.50
C SER A 370 -40.70 -56.61 42.30
N ARG A 371 -39.53 -57.26 42.20
CA ARG A 371 -39.17 -58.43 43.03
C ARG A 371 -39.06 -58.08 44.51
N LEU A 372 -38.39 -56.98 44.84
CA LEU A 372 -38.21 -56.52 46.22
C LEU A 372 -39.52 -56.10 46.87
N VAL A 373 -40.43 -55.45 46.12
CA VAL A 373 -41.77 -55.08 46.61
C VAL A 373 -42.57 -56.32 47.05
N ARG A 374 -42.46 -57.45 46.34
CA ARG A 374 -43.12 -58.71 46.75
C ARG A 374 -42.61 -59.25 48.08
N MET A 375 -41.35 -58.97 48.43
CA MET A 375 -40.75 -59.39 49.71
C MET A 375 -40.96 -58.37 50.84
N LEU A 376 -41.45 -57.17 50.50
CA LEU A 376 -41.58 -56.04 51.43
C LEU A 376 -42.56 -56.34 52.57
N GLU A 377 -43.66 -57.03 52.27
CA GLU A 377 -44.67 -57.38 53.27
C GLU A 377 -44.15 -58.42 54.27
N ASN A 378 -43.41 -59.43 53.80
CA ASN A 378 -42.77 -60.42 54.66
C ASN A 378 -41.68 -59.79 55.55
N ARG A 379 -40.89 -58.86 54.99
CA ARG A 379 -39.92 -58.07 55.75
C ARG A 379 -40.63 -57.23 56.83
N ASN A 380 -41.71 -56.54 56.50
CA ASN A 380 -42.48 -55.72 57.44
C ASN A 380 -43.05 -56.57 58.59
N ARG A 381 -43.65 -57.73 58.29
CA ARG A 381 -44.16 -58.65 59.33
C ARG A 381 -43.07 -59.20 60.25
N TYR A 382 -41.86 -59.42 59.72
CA TYR A 382 -40.73 -59.82 60.55
C TYR A 382 -40.23 -58.66 61.42
N GLN A 383 -40.11 -57.46 60.82
CA GLN A 383 -39.69 -56.24 61.52
C GLN A 383 -40.67 -55.88 62.64
N GLU A 384 -41.98 -55.91 62.39
CA GLU A 384 -43.02 -55.68 63.40
C GLU A 384 -42.95 -56.69 64.55
N ARG A 385 -42.72 -57.99 64.27
CA ARG A 385 -42.54 -59.00 65.32
C ARG A 385 -41.31 -58.72 66.18
N VAL A 386 -40.17 -58.41 65.56
CA VAL A 386 -38.92 -58.12 66.27
C VAL A 386 -39.06 -56.85 67.12
N VAL A 387 -39.64 -55.79 66.56
CA VAL A 387 -39.89 -54.53 67.27
C VAL A 387 -40.89 -54.74 68.40
N GLY A 388 -41.99 -55.46 68.16
CA GLY A 388 -43.00 -55.76 69.16
C GLY A 388 -42.46 -56.58 70.34
N HIS A 389 -41.57 -57.56 70.10
CA HIS A 389 -40.90 -58.28 71.18
C HIS A 389 -39.98 -57.36 72.01
N ARG A 390 -39.19 -56.52 71.34
CA ARG A 390 -38.31 -55.56 72.03
C ARG A 390 -39.11 -54.54 72.85
N GLU A 391 -40.22 -54.06 72.32
CA GLU A 391 -41.11 -53.13 73.00
C GLU A 391 -41.81 -53.77 74.20
N ALA A 392 -42.26 -55.03 74.07
CA ALA A 392 -42.85 -55.78 75.17
C ALA A 392 -41.84 -56.03 76.31
N GLU A 393 -40.59 -56.41 76.00
CA GLU A 393 -39.54 -56.54 77.03
C GLU A 393 -39.21 -55.20 77.68
N PHE A 394 -39.10 -54.13 76.90
CA PHE A 394 -38.86 -52.79 77.43
C PHE A 394 -39.98 -52.35 78.40
N ASN A 395 -41.24 -52.55 78.01
CA ASN A 395 -42.39 -52.21 78.84
C ASN A 395 -42.49 -53.10 80.08
N ARG A 396 -42.15 -54.38 79.98
CA ARG A 396 -42.07 -55.29 81.13
C ARG A 396 -41.04 -54.80 82.14
N MET A 397 -39.81 -54.52 81.70
CA MET A 397 -38.76 -53.98 82.58
C MET A 397 -39.12 -52.60 83.13
N ARG A 398 -39.90 -51.80 82.40
CA ARG A 398 -40.40 -50.50 82.87
C ARG A 398 -41.45 -50.67 83.96
N ASN A 399 -42.40 -51.59 83.79
CA ASN A 399 -43.43 -51.88 84.78
C ASN A 399 -42.83 -52.52 86.03
N GLU A 400 -41.90 -53.46 85.90
CA GLU A 400 -41.18 -54.05 87.03
C GLU A 400 -40.45 -52.97 87.85
N ARG A 401 -39.76 -52.02 87.19
CA ARG A 401 -39.15 -50.85 87.85
C ARG A 401 -40.18 -49.94 88.53
N GLN A 402 -41.35 -49.74 87.91
CA GLN A 402 -42.42 -48.92 88.47
C GLN A 402 -43.05 -49.60 89.69
N ASP A 403 -43.20 -50.93 89.67
CA ASP A 403 -43.69 -51.73 90.80
C ASP A 403 -42.68 -51.75 91.96
N GLU A 404 -41.37 -51.84 91.65
CA GLU A 404 -40.31 -51.65 92.64
C GLU A 404 -40.36 -50.26 93.28
N LEU A 405 -40.52 -49.21 92.48
CA LEU A 405 -40.70 -47.85 92.98
C LEU A 405 -41.94 -47.72 93.87
N ASN A 406 -43.06 -48.31 93.45
CA ASN A 406 -44.30 -48.32 94.24
C ASN A 406 -44.13 -49.08 95.57
N ARG A 407 -43.39 -50.19 95.58
CA ARG A 407 -43.02 -50.92 96.81
C ARG A 407 -42.14 -50.10 97.73
N LEU A 408 -41.17 -49.36 97.18
CA LEU A 408 -40.31 -48.44 97.95
C LEU A 408 -41.12 -47.28 98.55
N ILE A 409 -42.14 -46.78 97.85
CA ILE A 409 -43.05 -45.73 98.35
C ILE A 409 -43.96 -46.26 99.47
N GLN A 410 -44.42 -47.52 99.40
CA GLN A 410 -45.27 -48.14 100.43
C GLN A 410 -44.51 -48.72 101.63
N ALA A 411 -43.18 -48.79 101.59
CA ALA A 411 -42.39 -49.20 102.74
C ALA A 411 -42.57 -48.17 103.88
N PRO A 412 -43.02 -48.59 105.08
CA PRO A 412 -43.27 -47.66 106.17
C PRO A 412 -41.97 -46.94 106.55
N LYS A 413 -42.00 -45.60 106.46
CA LYS A 413 -40.96 -44.70 106.94
C LYS A 413 -40.67 -45.03 108.41
N LYS A 414 -39.63 -45.81 108.67
CA LYS A 414 -39.02 -45.89 110.01
C LYS A 414 -38.32 -44.56 110.26
N PHE A 415 -39.15 -43.64 110.75
CA PHE A 415 -38.94 -42.54 111.68
C PHE A 415 -37.64 -41.75 111.56
N LEU A 416 -37.79 -40.43 111.53
CA LEU A 416 -37.44 -39.64 112.71
C LEU A 416 -38.08 -38.25 112.59
N SER A 417 -39.24 -38.12 113.20
CA SER A 417 -39.44 -37.12 114.23
C SER A 417 -39.91 -37.93 115.48
N TYR A 418 -39.34 -37.85 116.69
CA TYR A 418 -38.45 -36.81 117.26
C TYR A 418 -38.71 -35.41 116.70
N ILE A 419 -40.01 -35.13 116.61
CA ILE A 419 -40.85 -34.14 117.29
C ILE A 419 -42.27 -34.44 116.81
#